data_AF-A0AA35R7H5-F1
#
_entry.id   AF-A0AA35R7H5-F1
#
_cell.length_a   1.000
_cell.length_b   1.000
_cell.length_c   1.000
_cell.angle_alpha   90.00
_cell.angle_beta   90.00
_cell.angle_gamma   90.00
#
_symmetry.space_group_name_H-M   'P 1'
#
loop_
_entity.id
_entity.type
_entity.pdbx_description
1 polymer ?
#
loop_
_entity_poly.entity_id
_entity_poly.type
_entity_poly.pdbx_seq_one_letter_code
_entity_poly.pdbx_strand_id
1 'polypeptide(L)'
;MNPADIPDVVLVKKSYGDKVKRSKQRNWQLQMMDREMDVTVATTNEKGAEEDYEEFLEDLEEDTIYRKNVNIFFNPGHQTVAVGDSDVSEDVPRVGLEEMLQEMTINDRID
;
A
#
# COMPACT_ATOMS: atom_id res chain seq x y z
N MET A 1 -0.41 10.19 -44.63
CA MET A 1 0.45 10.47 -43.46
C MET A 1 1.88 10.17 -43.87
N ASN A 2 2.82 11.08 -43.60
CA ASN A 2 4.22 10.88 -43.94
C ASN A 2 4.85 10.00 -42.85
N PRO A 3 5.59 8.93 -43.17
CA PRO A 3 6.19 8.07 -42.16
C PRO A 3 7.23 8.77 -41.27
N ALA A 4 7.73 9.95 -41.67
CA ALA A 4 8.58 10.81 -40.85
C ALA A 4 7.84 11.52 -39.69
N ASP A 5 6.51 11.55 -39.72
CA ASP A 5 5.69 12.27 -38.72
C ASP A 5 5.21 11.36 -37.57
N ILE A 6 5.55 10.05 -37.61
CA ILE A 6 5.14 9.07 -36.59
C ILE A 6 6.32 8.89 -35.62
N PRO A 7 6.13 9.11 -34.31
CA PRO A 7 7.20 8.90 -33.34
C PRO A 7 7.51 7.42 -33.17
N ASP A 8 8.80 7.09 -33.07
CA ASP A 8 9.27 5.71 -32.85
C ASP A 8 8.89 5.18 -31.45
N VAL A 9 8.75 6.08 -30.47
CA VAL A 9 8.40 5.75 -29.08
C VAL A 9 7.42 6.77 -28.54
N VAL A 10 6.36 6.29 -27.90
CA VAL A 10 5.42 7.09 -27.11
C VAL A 10 5.53 6.65 -25.67
N LEU A 11 6.04 7.53 -24.81
CA LEU A 11 6.09 7.27 -23.37
C LEU A 11 4.69 7.51 -22.78
N VAL A 12 4.19 6.51 -22.07
CA VAL A 12 2.97 6.62 -21.28
C VAL A 12 3.36 6.44 -19.81
N LYS A 13 3.08 7.47 -18.99
CA LYS A 13 3.30 7.42 -17.54
C LYS A 13 1.97 7.61 -16.83
N LYS A 14 1.65 6.71 -15.91
CA LYS A 14 0.56 6.89 -14.95
C LYS A 14 1.14 7.58 -13.70
N SER A 15 0.46 8.60 -13.19
CA SER A 15 0.95 9.41 -12.07
C SER A 15 -0.17 9.62 -11.06
N TYR A 16 -0.05 8.99 -9.89
CA TYR A 16 -1.06 9.03 -8.84
C TYR A 16 -0.71 10.06 -7.77
N GLY A 17 -0.86 11.34 -8.10
CA GLY A 17 -0.83 12.46 -7.16
C GLY A 17 0.32 12.44 -6.13
N ASP A 18 0.02 12.94 -4.93
CA ASP A 18 0.97 13.06 -3.81
C ASP A 18 1.07 11.75 -3.02
N LYS A 19 2.26 11.13 -3.01
CA LYS A 19 2.54 9.88 -2.28
C LYS A 19 2.21 9.97 -0.79
N VAL A 20 2.58 11.10 -0.15
CA VAL A 20 2.37 11.29 1.29
C VAL A 20 0.89 11.37 1.63
N LYS A 21 0.10 12.02 0.77
CA LYS A 21 -1.37 12.07 0.94
C LYS A 21 -2.00 10.68 0.78
N ARG A 22 -1.54 9.88 -0.19
CA ARG A 22 -2.06 8.52 -0.40
C ARG A 22 -1.74 7.60 0.77
N SER A 23 -0.48 7.59 1.24
CA SER A 23 -0.06 6.80 2.41
C SER A 23 -0.91 7.13 3.64
N LYS A 24 -1.18 8.42 3.90
CA LYS A 24 -2.06 8.87 5.01
C LYS A 24 -3.55 8.58 4.85
N GLN A 25 -4.01 8.13 3.68
CA GLN A 25 -5.41 7.74 3.48
C GLN A 25 -5.60 6.22 3.55
N ARG A 26 -4.52 5.46 3.69
CA ARG A 26 -4.52 4.00 3.77
C ARG A 26 -5.15 3.54 5.09
N ASN A 27 -6.38 3.06 5.02
CA ASN A 27 -7.16 2.55 6.16
C ASN A 27 -6.95 1.05 6.43
N TRP A 28 -5.87 0.48 5.90
CA TRP A 28 -5.52 -0.92 6.04
C TRP A 28 -4.04 -1.08 6.38
N GLN A 29 -3.67 -2.23 6.90
CA GLN A 29 -2.32 -2.57 7.29
C GLN A 29 -2.02 -4.04 7.02
N LEU A 30 -0.73 -4.37 6.98
CA LEU A 30 -0.26 -5.74 6.94
C LEU A 30 0.19 -6.16 8.33
N GLN A 31 -0.03 -7.43 8.65
CA GLN A 31 0.50 -8.03 9.85
C GLN A 31 1.85 -8.68 9.51
N MET A 32 2.93 -8.11 10.04
CA MET A 32 4.24 -8.75 9.98
C MET A 32 4.25 -9.95 10.91
N MET A 33 4.67 -11.10 10.39
CA MET A 33 4.99 -12.25 11.23
C MET A 33 6.26 -11.95 12.02
N ASP A 34 6.35 -12.49 13.24
CA ASP A 34 7.57 -12.44 14.04
C ASP A 34 8.70 -13.10 13.24
N ARG A 35 9.59 -12.28 12.70
CA ARG A 35 10.81 -12.73 12.04
C ARG A 35 11.87 -12.84 13.13
N GLU A 36 12.56 -13.98 13.22
CA GLU A 36 13.83 -14.08 13.93
C GLU A 36 14.87 -13.23 13.15
N MET A 37 14.86 -11.92 13.38
CA MET A 37 15.84 -11.02 12.79
C MET A 37 17.16 -11.14 13.54
N ASP A 38 18.23 -11.48 12.82
CA ASP A 38 19.59 -11.29 13.29
C ASP A 38 19.79 -9.78 13.52
N VAL A 39 19.95 -9.40 14.80
CA VAL A 39 20.00 -8.02 15.32
C VAL A 39 21.03 -7.14 14.60
N THR A 40 22.00 -7.78 13.94
CA THR A 40 23.10 -7.12 13.22
C THR A 40 22.71 -6.48 11.88
N VAL A 41 21.65 -6.98 11.20
CA VAL A 41 21.21 -6.46 9.90
C VAL A 41 20.18 -5.33 10.06
N ALA A 42 19.40 -5.36 11.13
CA ALA A 42 18.31 -4.42 11.38
C ALA A 42 18.79 -2.97 11.54
N THR A 43 19.94 -2.73 12.19
CA THR A 43 20.37 -1.37 12.57
C THR A 43 21.04 -0.56 11.47
N THR A 44 21.48 -1.18 10.37
CA THR A 44 22.24 -0.47 9.31
C THR A 44 21.35 0.03 8.16
N ASN A 45 20.13 -0.50 8.01
CA ASN A 45 19.27 -0.20 6.86
C ASN A 45 17.79 0.06 7.22
N GLU A 46 17.53 0.65 8.39
CA GLU A 46 16.16 0.93 8.86
C GLU A 46 15.41 1.84 7.87
N LYS A 47 16.06 2.88 7.36
CA LYS A 47 15.44 3.80 6.39
C LYS A 47 15.11 3.13 5.05
N GLY A 48 16.00 2.26 4.55
CA GLY A 48 15.73 1.52 3.32
C GLY A 48 14.56 0.56 3.50
N ALA A 49 14.46 -0.10 4.65
CA ALA A 49 13.36 -1.01 4.96
C ALA A 49 11.99 -0.29 5.02
N GLU A 50 11.94 0.95 5.52
CA GLU A 50 10.71 1.76 5.51
C GLU A 50 10.29 2.15 4.09
N GLU A 51 11.25 2.59 3.25
CA GLU A 51 10.99 2.94 1.85
C GLU A 51 10.52 1.72 1.04
N ASP A 52 11.20 0.57 1.18
CA ASP A 52 10.82 -0.70 0.54
C ASP A 52 9.43 -1.17 1.00
N TYR A 53 9.11 -0.98 2.29
CA TYR A 53 7.80 -1.31 2.83
C TYR A 53 6.71 -0.40 2.23
N GLU A 54 6.94 0.91 2.11
CA GLU A 54 5.99 1.81 1.47
C GLU A 54 5.76 1.49 -0.01
N GLU A 55 6.82 1.18 -0.76
CA GLU A 55 6.73 0.75 -2.16
C GLU A 55 5.89 -0.53 -2.29
N PHE A 56 6.12 -1.51 -1.42
CA PHE A 56 5.34 -2.74 -1.39
C PHE A 56 3.84 -2.50 -1.14
N LEU A 57 3.49 -1.54 -0.27
CA LEU A 57 2.09 -1.19 -0.04
C LEU A 57 1.46 -0.45 -1.24
N GLU A 58 2.25 0.34 -1.98
CA GLU A 58 1.80 0.96 -3.25
C GLU A 58 1.54 -0.12 -4.31
N ASP A 59 2.44 -1.09 -4.48
CA ASP A 59 2.29 -2.18 -5.44
C ASP A 59 1.01 -3.00 -5.17
N LEU A 60 0.67 -3.24 -3.89
CA LEU A 60 -0.58 -3.89 -3.51
C LEU A 60 -1.82 -3.06 -3.87
N GLU A 61 -1.74 -1.73 -3.83
CA GLU A 61 -2.82 -0.85 -4.28
C GLU A 61 -2.97 -0.87 -5.81
N GLU A 62 -1.88 -1.00 -6.56
CA GLU A 62 -1.88 -0.94 -8.03
C GLU A 62 -2.19 -2.28 -8.71
N ASP A 63 -1.72 -3.41 -8.18
CA ASP A 63 -1.84 -4.73 -8.81
C ASP A 63 -2.74 -5.69 -8.01
N THR A 64 -3.95 -5.91 -8.55
CA THR A 64 -4.94 -6.85 -8.00
C THR A 64 -4.49 -8.32 -8.02
N ILE A 65 -3.57 -8.72 -8.92
CA ILE A 65 -3.05 -10.09 -8.97
C ILE A 65 -2.07 -10.30 -7.82
N TYR A 66 -1.20 -9.32 -7.60
CA TYR A 66 -0.26 -9.36 -6.48
C TYR A 66 -0.98 -9.38 -5.14
N ARG A 67 -1.99 -8.50 -5.01
CA ARG A 67 -2.86 -8.37 -3.83
C ARG A 67 -3.49 -9.67 -3.38
N LYS A 68 -3.92 -10.54 -4.30
CA LYS A 68 -4.62 -11.81 -3.99
C LYS A 68 -3.80 -12.76 -3.12
N ASN A 69 -2.48 -12.62 -3.09
CA ASN A 69 -1.59 -13.51 -2.35
C ASN A 69 -1.19 -12.95 -0.97
N VAL A 70 -1.76 -11.81 -0.56
CA VAL A 70 -1.42 -11.11 0.69
C VAL A 70 -2.67 -10.87 1.52
N ASN A 71 -2.59 -11.18 2.82
CA ASN A 71 -3.66 -10.87 3.75
C ASN A 71 -3.62 -9.38 4.11
N ILE A 72 -4.70 -8.67 3.81
CA ILE A 72 -4.85 -7.25 4.11
C ILE A 72 -5.81 -7.10 5.28
N PHE A 73 -5.41 -6.33 6.30
CA PHE A 73 -6.22 -6.14 7.50
C PHE A 73 -6.73 -4.71 7.60
N PHE A 74 -8.00 -4.56 8.00
CA PHE A 74 -8.58 -3.26 8.29
C PHE A 74 -7.86 -2.63 9.50
N ASN A 75 -7.53 -1.34 9.40
CA ASN A 75 -6.92 -0.59 10.50
C ASN A 75 -7.97 0.34 11.14
N PRO A 76 -8.64 -0.08 12.23
CA PRO A 76 -9.67 0.73 12.89
C PRO A 76 -9.11 1.96 13.61
N GLY A 77 -7.81 1.93 13.97
CA GLY A 77 -7.12 3.05 14.61
C GLY A 77 -6.69 4.14 13.62
N HIS A 78 -6.73 3.83 12.31
CA HIS A 78 -6.47 4.82 11.29
C HIS A 78 -7.67 5.77 11.20
N GLN A 79 -7.55 6.92 11.86
CA GLN A 79 -8.53 7.98 11.79
C GLN A 79 -8.57 8.47 10.34
N THR A 80 -9.51 7.93 9.55
CA THR A 80 -9.75 8.36 8.19
C THR A 80 -10.01 9.85 8.27
N VAL A 81 -9.05 10.65 7.80
CA VAL A 81 -9.23 12.09 7.63
C VAL A 81 -10.56 12.22 6.89
N ALA A 82 -11.52 12.88 7.53
CA ALA A 82 -12.91 12.84 7.12
C ALA A 82 -13.02 12.99 5.60
N VAL A 83 -13.88 12.17 4.99
CA VAL A 83 -14.20 12.07 3.55
C VAL A 83 -14.57 13.44 2.90
N GLY A 84 -14.56 14.55 3.66
CA GLY A 84 -14.83 15.90 3.20
C GLY A 84 -13.64 16.70 2.63
N ASP A 85 -12.42 16.14 2.55
CA ASP A 85 -11.26 16.76 1.86
C ASP A 85 -10.61 15.76 0.89
N SER A 86 -11.42 15.13 0.04
CA SER A 86 -10.95 14.15 -0.95
C SER A 86 -10.46 14.84 -2.23
N ASP A 87 -9.38 15.62 -2.12
CA ASP A 87 -8.65 16.17 -3.27
C ASP A 87 -7.84 15.09 -4.03
N VAL A 88 -8.12 13.81 -3.76
CA VAL A 88 -7.45 12.64 -4.35
C VAL A 88 -8.45 12.00 -5.30
N SER A 89 -8.11 12.00 -6.60
CA SER A 89 -8.96 11.46 -7.67
C SER A 89 -9.46 10.04 -7.35
N GLU A 90 -10.70 9.73 -7.74
CA GLU A 90 -11.26 8.38 -7.76
C GLU A 90 -10.42 7.39 -8.59
N ASP A 91 -9.59 7.91 -9.52
CA ASP A 91 -8.68 7.10 -10.36
C ASP A 91 -7.46 6.54 -9.62
N VAL A 92 -7.25 6.93 -8.36
CA VAL A 92 -6.13 6.43 -7.55
C VAL A 92 -6.43 4.99 -7.09
N PRO A 93 -5.53 4.02 -7.36
CA PRO A 93 -5.70 2.64 -6.96
C PRO A 93 -5.81 2.52 -5.44
N ARG A 94 -6.76 1.70 -4.98
CA ARG A 94 -7.05 1.45 -3.57
C ARG A 94 -7.42 -0.01 -3.37
N VAL A 95 -7.28 -0.47 -2.13
CA VAL A 95 -7.80 -1.78 -1.70
C VAL A 95 -9.27 -1.64 -1.32
N GLY A 96 -10.11 -2.52 -1.84
CA GLY A 96 -11.53 -2.54 -1.50
C GLY A 96 -11.77 -3.02 -0.07
N LEU A 97 -12.82 -2.50 0.59
CA LEU A 97 -13.20 -2.93 1.94
C LEU A 97 -13.55 -4.43 1.98
N GLU A 98 -14.10 -4.95 0.90
CA GLU A 98 -14.44 -6.35 0.71
C GLU A 98 -13.22 -7.29 0.71
N GLU A 99 -12.03 -6.76 0.43
CA GLU A 99 -10.77 -7.52 0.44
C GLU A 99 -10.07 -7.46 1.82
N MET A 100 -10.55 -6.62 2.74
CA MET A 100 -9.94 -6.42 4.05
C MET A 100 -10.49 -7.41 5.07
N LEU A 101 -9.58 -7.99 5.85
CA LEU A 101 -9.87 -8.87 6.97
C LEU A 101 -9.95 -8.08 8.27
N GLN A 102 -10.70 -8.60 9.23
CA GLN A 102 -10.63 -8.12 10.61
C GLN A 102 -9.44 -8.78 11.31
N GLU A 103 -8.72 -8.01 12.10
CA GLU A 103 -7.65 -8.55 12.95
C GLU A 103 -8.26 -9.50 13.99
N MET A 104 -7.72 -10.72 14.08
CA MET A 104 -8.12 -11.72 15.06
C MET A 104 -7.06 -11.84 16.14
N THR A 105 -7.36 -11.40 17.36
CA THR A 105 -6.51 -11.59 18.54
C THR A 105 -6.99 -12.78 19.35
N ILE A 106 -6.10 -13.70 19.66
CA ILE A 106 -6.39 -14.84 20.53
C ILE A 106 -6.27 -14.36 21.98
N ASN A 107 -7.38 -13.91 22.56
CA ASN A 107 -7.46 -13.62 23.99
C ASN A 107 -7.67 -14.94 24.75
N ASP A 108 -6.61 -15.74 24.89
CA ASP A 108 -6.67 -16.99 25.65
C ASP A 108 -6.69 -16.66 27.15
N ARG A 109 -7.88 -16.30 27.65
CA ARG A 109 -8.17 -16.26 29.07
C ARG A 109 -9.49 -17.00 29.31
N ILE A 110 -9.37 -18.32 29.29
CA ILE A 110 -10.31 -19.19 29.96
C ILE A 110 -9.88 -19.16 31.43
N ASP A 111 -10.64 -18.45 32.27
CA ASP A 111 -10.48 -18.52 33.74
C ASP A 111 -10.76 -19.95 34.25
#